data_AF-A0A522TFL1-F1
#
_entry.id   AF-A0A522TFL1-F1
#
_cell.length_a   1.000
_cell.length_b   1.000
_cell.length_c   1.000
_cell.angle_alpha   90.00
_cell.angle_beta   90.00
_cell.angle_gamma   90.00
#
_symmetry.space_group_name_H-M   'P 1'
#
loop_
_entity.id
_entity.type
_entity.pdbx_description
1 polymer ?
#
loop_
_entity_poly.entity_id
_entity_poly.type
_entity_poly.pdbx_seq_one_letter_code
_entity_poly.pdbx_strand_id
1 'polypeptide(L)'
;MPLPTFARIFQAVRIGRLLSGQNLGWEWCGGLCSRWTVIIALGKGEREVTLVLSIEEQREILDMKNVLEALEILYKEEAAGRALSRRRSDTIVPNQIGVYGLKSMDGVVPAFDVGVVRINSDVVTWPTAGKTKRRVKVPAAPGNRWVGLILLFSISTGEPLAIMPDGYVQRMRVGGTSGLGVKYLAREDAKVLGLIGSGWQAGSQVLAACQVRDFDKVMVYSPTRENLVSFVREIGPQVKADVQAADSSETVLSEADVVLCATNSLQPVFDGKLVRPGQHLGCIKHCELDDNAFKRADRMVIHTPSASPMHQVMETVLMEELSGDQGWADDHGGIDWNGVPTLAQLVTGAVQGRNSPDEVTCFVNNLGLGIQFAAVGARLYEIAHERGVGRELPTEWFTQNVHP
;
A
#
# COMPACT_ATOMS: atom_id res chain seq x y z
N MET A 1 39.10 42.41 23.94
CA MET A 1 37.81 42.03 24.54
C MET A 1 37.48 40.62 24.06
N PRO A 2 37.36 39.63 24.96
CA PRO A 2 37.20 38.23 24.59
C PRO A 2 35.72 37.83 24.39
N LEU A 3 35.54 36.80 23.56
CA LEU A 3 34.30 36.09 23.24
C LEU A 3 33.73 35.33 24.46
N PRO A 4 32.41 35.14 24.56
CA PRO A 4 31.80 34.44 25.68
C PRO A 4 31.79 32.91 25.51
N THR A 5 32.00 32.29 26.67
CA THR A 5 32.15 30.89 27.06
C THR A 5 30.91 30.04 26.77
N PHE A 6 31.05 28.91 26.06
CA PHE A 6 30.08 27.81 26.06
C PHE A 6 30.51 26.77 27.10
N ALA A 7 29.80 26.75 28.24
CA ALA A 7 29.99 25.77 29.29
C ALA A 7 29.28 24.45 28.95
N ARG A 8 30.03 23.35 29.07
CA ARG A 8 29.51 21.98 29.13
C ARG A 8 28.59 21.82 30.35
N ILE A 9 27.41 21.27 30.16
CA ILE A 9 26.63 20.65 31.24
C ILE A 9 26.41 19.19 30.85
N PHE A 10 27.19 18.31 31.49
CA PHE A 10 26.84 16.92 31.73
C PHE A 10 25.69 16.90 32.73
N GLN A 11 24.58 16.24 32.43
CA GLN A 11 23.65 15.77 33.45
C GLN A 11 23.62 14.24 33.44
N ALA A 12 24.00 13.70 34.59
CA ALA A 12 24.08 12.29 34.91
C ALA A 12 22.68 11.67 34.98
N VAL A 13 22.50 10.54 34.29
CA VAL A 13 21.36 9.64 34.51
C VAL A 13 21.66 8.82 35.77
N ARG A 14 20.93 9.11 36.84
CA ARG A 14 20.98 8.37 38.10
C ARG A 14 19.99 7.20 37.99
N ILE A 15 20.51 5.98 37.79
CA ILE A 15 19.70 4.76 37.82
C ILE A 15 19.35 4.45 39.28
N GLY A 16 18.10 4.74 39.66
CA GLY A 16 17.51 4.34 40.93
C GLY A 16 16.82 2.98 40.81
N ARG A 17 17.28 2.01 41.60
CA ARG A 17 16.59 0.75 41.90
C ARG A 17 15.24 1.06 42.55
N LEU A 18 14.14 0.54 42.01
CA LEU A 18 12.88 0.37 42.74
C LEU A 18 12.35 -1.04 42.51
N LEU A 19 12.35 -1.81 43.60
CA LEU A 19 11.66 -3.07 43.77
C LEU A 19 10.22 -2.79 44.21
N SER A 20 9.33 -3.72 43.84
CA SER A 20 7.98 -3.99 44.38
C SER A 20 6.82 -3.05 44.02
N GLY A 21 5.81 -3.63 43.34
CA GLY A 21 4.45 -3.70 43.88
C GLY A 21 3.46 -2.53 43.62
N GLN A 22 2.63 -2.73 42.60
CA GLN A 22 1.23 -2.27 42.44
C GLN A 22 0.86 -0.82 42.05
N ASN A 23 -0.15 -0.80 41.17
CA ASN A 23 -1.14 0.24 40.80
C ASN A 23 -0.73 1.36 39.83
N LEU A 24 -1.09 1.15 38.55
CA LEU A 24 -1.23 2.20 37.54
C LEU A 24 -2.53 2.99 37.81
N GLY A 25 -2.40 4.22 38.28
CA GLY A 25 -3.47 5.22 38.31
C GLY A 25 -3.42 6.08 37.04
N TRP A 26 -4.60 6.43 36.52
CA TRP A 26 -4.74 7.37 35.40
C TRP A 26 -4.75 8.80 35.95
N GLU A 27 -3.69 9.57 35.72
CA GLU A 27 -3.70 11.02 35.93
C GLU A 27 -3.82 11.75 34.59
N TRP A 28 -4.88 12.54 34.48
CA TRP A 28 -5.12 13.50 33.41
C TRP A 28 -4.28 14.76 33.67
N CYS A 29 -3.28 15.02 32.83
CA CYS A 29 -2.63 16.32 32.74
C CYS A 29 -2.78 16.86 31.31
N GLY A 30 -3.54 17.95 31.18
CA GLY A 30 -3.78 18.62 29.91
C GLY A 30 -2.52 19.34 29.40
N GLY A 31 -2.26 19.21 28.10
CA GLY A 31 -1.20 19.94 27.40
C GLY A 31 -0.84 19.28 26.07
N LEU A 32 -0.96 20.02 24.97
CA LEU A 32 -0.73 19.57 23.59
C LEU A 32 0.64 18.91 23.37
N CYS A 33 0.69 17.57 23.33
CA CYS A 33 1.58 16.77 22.48
C CYS A 33 1.20 15.28 22.60
N SER A 34 0.26 14.79 21.80
CA SER A 34 -0.09 13.38 21.77
C SER A 34 0.99 12.59 21.01
N ARG A 35 2.09 12.27 21.70
CA ARG A 35 3.02 11.21 21.31
C ARG A 35 2.30 9.87 21.46
N TRP A 36 1.88 9.29 20.35
CA TRP A 36 1.57 7.86 20.30
C TRP A 36 2.90 7.12 20.24
N THR A 37 3.49 6.89 21.41
CA THR A 37 4.59 5.94 21.54
C THR A 37 4.04 4.83 22.42
N VAL A 38 3.45 3.81 21.79
CA VAL A 38 3.27 2.52 22.46
C VAL A 38 4.67 1.92 22.51
N ILE A 39 5.38 2.16 23.61
CA ILE A 39 6.55 1.34 23.93
C ILE A 39 5.95 0.01 24.37
N ILE A 40 6.08 -1.02 23.52
CA ILE A 40 5.86 -2.40 23.95
C ILE A 40 7.00 -2.71 24.92
N ALA A 41 6.80 -2.39 26.19
CA ALA A 41 7.69 -2.82 27.26
C ALA A 41 7.39 -4.30 27.51
N LEU A 42 8.04 -5.18 26.75
CA LEU A 42 8.03 -6.61 27.03
C LEU A 42 8.49 -6.81 28.47
N GLY A 43 7.63 -7.42 29.28
CA GLY A 43 7.93 -7.69 30.67
C GLY A 43 9.15 -8.61 30.74
N LYS A 44 10.14 -8.29 31.59
CA LYS A 44 11.24 -9.21 31.90
C LYS A 44 10.66 -10.55 32.37
N GLY A 45 10.62 -11.55 31.50
CA GLY A 45 10.08 -12.88 31.78
C GLY A 45 9.13 -13.46 30.72
N GLU A 46 8.70 -12.69 29.72
CA GLU A 46 7.95 -13.23 28.58
C GLU A 46 8.91 -13.96 27.63
N ARG A 47 8.49 -15.12 27.10
CA ARG A 47 9.26 -15.79 26.03
C ARG A 47 9.27 -14.87 24.82
N GLU A 48 10.45 -14.53 24.32
CA GLU A 48 10.59 -13.89 23.01
C GLU A 48 10.10 -14.87 21.94
N VAL A 49 9.02 -14.51 21.25
CA VAL A 49 8.39 -15.32 20.22
C VAL A 49 8.24 -14.53 18.92
N THR A 50 8.54 -15.19 17.81
CA THR A 50 8.27 -14.71 16.46
C THR A 50 6.94 -15.28 15.99
N LEU A 51 6.02 -14.45 15.51
CA LEU A 51 4.72 -14.89 15.03
C LEU A 51 4.74 -15.34 13.56
N VAL A 52 4.07 -16.45 13.27
CA VAL A 52 3.76 -16.88 11.89
C VAL A 52 2.27 -16.78 11.64
N LEU A 53 1.89 -15.95 10.66
CA LEU A 53 0.49 -15.69 10.30
C LEU A 53 0.15 -16.24 8.92
N SER A 54 -1.00 -16.90 8.79
CA SER A 54 -1.60 -17.35 7.54
C SER A 54 -2.44 -16.24 6.88
N ILE A 55 -2.85 -16.44 5.61
CA ILE A 55 -3.73 -15.48 4.92
C ILE A 55 -5.12 -15.44 5.57
N GLU A 56 -5.59 -16.57 6.07
CA GLU A 56 -6.90 -16.71 6.73
C GLU A 56 -6.93 -15.90 8.03
N GLU A 57 -5.91 -16.06 8.88
CA GLU A 57 -5.75 -15.29 10.11
C GLU A 57 -5.63 -13.78 9.81
N GLN A 58 -4.89 -13.40 8.75
CA GLN A 58 -4.81 -12.00 8.32
C GLN A 58 -6.17 -11.41 7.95
N ARG A 59 -7.00 -12.17 7.21
CA ARG A 59 -8.34 -11.73 6.78
C ARG A 59 -9.31 -11.53 7.93
N GLU A 60 -9.15 -12.32 8.99
CA GLU A 60 -10.02 -12.26 10.16
C GLU A 60 -9.78 -10.99 10.99
N ILE A 61 -8.52 -10.55 11.07
CA ILE A 61 -8.13 -9.51 12.03
C ILE A 61 -7.75 -8.16 11.41
N LEU A 62 -7.44 -8.10 10.12
CA LEU A 62 -7.07 -6.86 9.43
C LEU A 62 -8.24 -6.32 8.59
N ASP A 63 -8.83 -5.21 9.03
CA ASP A 63 -9.85 -4.48 8.27
C ASP A 63 -9.27 -3.24 7.56
N MET A 64 -10.08 -2.63 6.70
CA MET A 64 -9.66 -1.47 5.91
C MET A 64 -9.47 -0.20 6.76
N LYS A 65 -10.18 -0.07 7.89
CA LYS A 65 -10.03 1.06 8.80
C LYS A 65 -8.62 1.07 9.39
N ASN A 66 -8.18 -0.07 9.93
CA ASN A 66 -6.85 -0.23 10.53
C ASN A 66 -5.73 -0.02 9.49
N VAL A 67 -5.97 -0.43 8.24
CA VAL A 67 -5.05 -0.18 7.12
C VAL A 67 -4.92 1.31 6.82
N LEU A 68 -6.03 2.04 6.70
CA LEU A 68 -6.01 3.47 6.43
C LEU A 68 -5.31 4.24 7.55
N GLU A 69 -5.63 3.94 8.81
CA GLU A 69 -4.99 4.57 9.97
C GLU A 69 -3.46 4.34 9.98
N ALA A 70 -3.01 3.10 9.72
CA ALA A 70 -1.59 2.79 9.63
C ALA A 70 -0.89 3.53 8.47
N LEU A 71 -1.54 3.61 7.31
CA LEU A 71 -1.00 4.34 6.15
C LEU A 71 -0.94 5.85 6.38
N GLU A 72 -1.92 6.46 7.07
CA GLU A 72 -1.86 7.89 7.38
C GLU A 72 -0.71 8.25 8.32
N ILE A 73 -0.46 7.42 9.34
CA ILE A 73 0.72 7.57 10.19
C ILE A 73 1.99 7.45 9.34
N LEU A 74 2.04 6.43 8.49
CA LEU A 74 3.19 6.20 7.61
C LEU A 74 3.52 7.41 6.74
N TYR A 75 2.54 7.95 6.01
CA TYR A 75 2.79 9.04 5.07
C TYR A 75 3.18 10.35 5.78
N LYS A 76 2.78 10.54 7.04
CA LYS A 76 3.29 11.62 7.89
C LYS A 76 4.76 11.41 8.26
N GLU A 77 5.15 10.18 8.58
CA GLU A 77 6.56 9.84 8.87
C GLU A 77 7.45 9.94 7.63
N GLU A 78 6.96 9.52 6.46
CA GLU A 78 7.67 9.67 5.17
C GLU A 78 7.89 11.15 4.84
N ALA A 79 6.84 11.98 4.90
CA ALA A 79 6.95 13.41 4.66
C ALA A 79 7.92 14.11 5.63
N ALA A 80 8.01 13.61 6.87
CA ALA A 80 8.94 14.12 7.86
C ALA A 80 10.37 13.55 7.76
N GLY A 81 10.65 12.73 6.74
CA GLY A 81 11.97 12.10 6.53
C GLY A 81 12.34 11.06 7.58
N ARG A 82 11.35 10.51 8.30
CA ARG A 82 11.55 9.50 9.36
C ARG A 82 11.23 8.07 8.91
N ALA A 83 10.41 7.90 7.88
CA ALA A 83 10.22 6.62 7.21
C ALA A 83 11.00 6.58 5.89
N LEU A 84 11.58 5.43 5.55
CA LEU A 84 12.37 5.27 4.33
C LEU A 84 12.14 3.90 3.70
N SER A 85 12.05 3.86 2.37
CA SER A 85 11.99 2.61 1.60
C SER A 85 13.14 2.52 0.61
N ARG A 86 13.76 1.35 0.49
CA ARG A 86 14.62 1.07 -0.64
C ARG A 86 13.77 0.78 -1.88
N ARG A 87 14.23 1.27 -3.03
CA ARG A 87 13.68 0.93 -4.35
C ARG A 87 13.61 -0.59 -4.52
N ARG A 88 12.48 -1.08 -5.03
CA ARG A 88 12.29 -2.51 -5.32
C ARG A 88 13.39 -3.03 -6.25
N SER A 89 13.93 -4.20 -5.96
CA SER A 89 14.87 -4.90 -6.83
C SER A 89 14.31 -6.24 -7.28
N ASP A 90 14.43 -6.53 -8.57
CA ASP A 90 13.97 -7.74 -9.22
C ASP A 90 15.19 -8.46 -9.83
N THR A 91 15.55 -9.64 -9.29
CA THR A 91 16.54 -10.54 -9.87
C THR A 91 15.84 -11.57 -10.74
N ILE A 92 16.17 -11.60 -12.03
CA ILE A 92 15.38 -12.27 -13.06
C ILE A 92 16.26 -13.25 -13.85
N VAL A 93 15.84 -14.51 -13.89
CA VAL A 93 16.56 -15.62 -14.54
C VAL A 93 15.60 -16.53 -15.31
N PRO A 94 16.06 -17.29 -16.31
CA PRO A 94 15.20 -18.26 -16.99
C PRO A 94 14.74 -19.35 -16.02
N ASN A 95 13.53 -19.87 -16.25
CA ASN A 95 12.97 -21.02 -15.56
C ASN A 95 12.45 -22.02 -16.60
N GLN A 96 12.35 -23.31 -16.25
CA GLN A 96 11.89 -24.37 -17.15
C GLN A 96 10.55 -24.07 -17.85
N ILE A 97 9.64 -23.35 -17.19
CA ILE A 97 8.31 -23.05 -17.74
C ILE A 97 8.11 -21.57 -18.09
N GLY A 98 9.10 -20.72 -17.89
CA GLY A 98 8.96 -19.27 -18.07
C GLY A 98 10.15 -18.50 -17.51
N VAL A 99 9.87 -17.45 -16.74
CA VAL A 99 10.90 -16.63 -16.09
C VAL A 99 10.69 -16.63 -14.59
N TYR A 100 11.76 -16.90 -13.83
CA TYR A 100 11.77 -16.77 -12.39
C TYR A 100 12.22 -15.36 -11.99
N GLY A 101 11.48 -14.76 -11.06
CA GLY A 101 11.82 -13.48 -10.45
C GLY A 101 11.88 -13.61 -8.93
N LEU A 102 13.02 -13.27 -8.35
CA LEU A 102 13.13 -12.99 -6.92
C LEU A 102 13.12 -11.48 -6.71
N LYS A 103 12.07 -10.98 -6.08
CA LYS A 103 11.82 -9.54 -5.93
C LYS A 103 11.83 -9.17 -4.47
N SER A 104 12.57 -8.14 -4.10
CA SER A 104 12.61 -7.63 -2.75
C SER A 104 12.40 -6.14 -2.68
N MET A 105 11.79 -5.69 -1.59
CA MET A 105 11.76 -4.30 -1.16
C MET A 105 11.80 -4.29 0.37
N ASP A 106 12.40 -3.26 0.92
CA ASP A 106 12.44 -3.05 2.37
C ASP A 106 11.97 -1.64 2.69
N GLY A 107 11.57 -1.49 3.95
CA GLY A 107 11.09 -0.24 4.49
C GLY A 107 11.30 -0.20 5.99
N VAL A 108 11.55 0.98 6.51
CA VAL A 108 11.76 1.21 7.94
C VAL A 108 10.83 2.33 8.36
N VAL A 109 10.05 2.10 9.42
CA VAL A 109 9.09 3.07 9.97
C VAL A 109 9.27 3.13 11.49
N PRO A 110 10.12 4.04 12.00
CA PRO A 110 10.41 4.17 13.43
C PRO A 110 9.18 4.42 14.31
N ALA A 111 8.13 5.07 13.80
CA ALA A 111 6.89 5.28 14.55
C ALA A 111 6.18 3.97 14.94
N PHE A 112 6.46 2.87 14.23
CA PHE A 112 5.98 1.53 14.56
C PHE A 112 7.06 0.63 15.18
N ASP A 113 8.27 1.13 15.44
CA ASP A 113 9.46 0.33 15.80
C ASP A 113 9.75 -0.83 14.83
N VAL A 114 9.39 -0.69 13.55
CA VAL A 114 9.42 -1.83 12.60
C VAL A 114 10.25 -1.54 11.36
N GLY A 115 11.19 -2.45 11.09
CA GLY A 115 11.78 -2.69 9.78
C GLY A 115 11.07 -3.85 9.08
N VAL A 116 11.03 -3.82 7.75
CA VAL A 116 10.42 -4.88 6.95
C VAL A 116 11.30 -5.27 5.78
N VAL A 117 11.29 -6.56 5.44
CA VAL A 117 11.68 -7.06 4.11
C VAL A 117 10.48 -7.79 3.51
N ARG A 118 10.00 -7.30 2.37
CA ARG A 118 9.00 -8.00 1.56
C ARG A 118 9.71 -8.72 0.42
N ILE A 119 9.47 -10.03 0.31
CA ILE A 119 10.02 -10.90 -0.73
C ILE A 119 8.87 -11.42 -1.60
N ASN A 120 9.08 -11.51 -2.90
CA ASN A 120 8.19 -12.23 -3.80
C ASN A 120 9.04 -13.15 -4.69
N SER A 121 8.67 -14.42 -4.69
CA SER A 121 9.34 -15.48 -5.45
C SER A 121 8.32 -15.97 -6.47
N ASP A 122 8.34 -15.37 -7.68
CA ASP A 122 7.35 -15.65 -8.71
C ASP A 122 7.92 -16.30 -9.98
N VAL A 123 7.09 -17.14 -10.60
CA VAL A 123 7.30 -17.64 -11.96
C VAL A 123 6.28 -16.96 -12.85
N VAL A 124 6.74 -16.39 -13.96
CA VAL A 124 5.94 -15.60 -14.89
C VAL A 124 6.03 -16.19 -16.28
N THR A 125 4.90 -16.22 -16.98
CA THR A 125 4.78 -16.66 -18.37
C THR A 125 4.03 -15.61 -19.20
N TRP A 126 4.15 -15.71 -20.53
CA TRP A 126 3.45 -14.85 -21.49
C TRP A 126 2.64 -15.68 -22.48
N PRO A 127 1.61 -16.43 -22.02
CA PRO A 127 0.73 -17.14 -22.94
C PRO A 127 0.05 -16.15 -23.90
N THR A 128 -0.08 -16.57 -25.17
CA THR A 128 -0.84 -15.85 -26.18
C THR A 128 -2.30 -16.24 -26.09
N ALA A 129 -3.18 -15.27 -25.83
CA ALA A 129 -4.64 -15.43 -25.87
C ALA A 129 -5.18 -14.58 -27.03
N GLY A 130 -5.59 -15.24 -28.12
CA GLY A 130 -5.98 -14.55 -29.35
C GLY A 130 -4.79 -13.83 -30.01
N LYS A 131 -4.92 -12.51 -30.23
CA LYS A 131 -3.85 -11.68 -30.83
C LYS A 131 -2.92 -11.02 -29.81
N THR A 132 -3.18 -11.19 -28.51
CA THR A 132 -2.47 -10.48 -27.44
C THR A 132 -1.72 -11.45 -26.54
N LYS A 133 -0.44 -11.17 -26.27
CA LYS A 133 0.29 -11.82 -25.19
C LYS A 133 -0.16 -11.26 -23.85
N ARG A 134 -0.34 -12.12 -22.86
CA ARG A 134 -0.72 -11.72 -21.51
C ARG A 134 0.30 -12.21 -20.51
N ARG A 135 0.81 -11.29 -19.69
CA ARG A 135 1.64 -11.62 -18.53
C ARG A 135 0.81 -12.37 -17.49
N VAL A 136 1.24 -13.57 -17.11
CA VAL A 136 0.57 -14.42 -16.13
C VAL A 136 1.56 -14.84 -15.05
N LYS A 137 1.20 -14.63 -13.77
CA LYS A 137 1.94 -15.22 -12.65
C LYS A 137 1.45 -16.65 -12.43
N VAL A 138 2.33 -17.62 -12.56
CA VAL A 138 2.01 -19.04 -12.38
C VAL A 138 2.10 -19.42 -10.89
N PRO A 139 1.11 -20.12 -10.34
CA PRO A 139 1.17 -20.64 -8.98
C PRO A 139 2.04 -21.90 -8.91
N ALA A 140 3.35 -21.75 -9.17
CA ALA A 140 4.27 -22.87 -9.40
C ALA A 140 4.67 -23.62 -8.12
N ALA A 141 4.43 -23.08 -6.92
CA ALA A 141 4.74 -23.77 -5.68
C ALA A 141 3.75 -24.92 -5.40
N PRO A 142 4.15 -25.97 -4.66
CA PRO A 142 3.30 -27.11 -4.35
C PRO A 142 1.91 -26.71 -3.81
N GLY A 143 0.89 -27.37 -4.33
CA GLY A 143 -0.51 -27.06 -4.01
C GLY A 143 -1.07 -25.87 -4.77
N ASN A 144 -0.51 -25.53 -5.95
CA ASN A 144 -0.93 -24.40 -6.79
C ASN A 144 -0.91 -23.09 -6.01
N ARG A 145 0.25 -22.73 -5.45
CA ARG A 145 0.43 -21.52 -4.64
C ARG A 145 1.39 -20.50 -5.27
N TRP A 146 1.14 -19.23 -4.99
CA TRP A 146 2.09 -18.14 -5.19
C TRP A 146 2.86 -17.88 -3.89
N VAL A 147 4.10 -17.42 -4.00
CA VAL A 147 4.97 -17.17 -2.84
C VAL A 147 5.34 -15.70 -2.77
N GLY A 148 4.86 -15.05 -1.72
CA GLY A 148 5.34 -13.75 -1.27
C GLY A 148 5.27 -13.70 0.24
N LEU A 149 6.26 -13.09 0.86
CA LEU A 149 6.46 -13.06 2.31
C LEU A 149 6.78 -11.64 2.76
N ILE A 150 6.32 -11.34 3.97
CA ILE A 150 6.69 -10.18 4.75
C ILE A 150 7.45 -10.71 5.97
N LEU A 151 8.65 -10.18 6.18
CA LEU A 151 9.47 -10.40 7.37
C LEU A 151 9.52 -9.09 8.13
N LEU A 152 8.98 -9.05 9.35
CA LEU A 152 9.01 -7.88 10.23
C LEU A 152 10.09 -8.04 11.29
N PHE A 153 10.78 -6.94 11.59
CA PHE A 153 11.86 -6.87 12.55
C PHE A 153 11.66 -5.67 13.47
N SER A 154 12.00 -5.80 14.76
CA SER A 154 12.07 -4.65 15.66
C SER A 154 13.29 -3.80 15.30
N ILE A 155 13.11 -2.49 15.22
CA ILE A 155 14.24 -1.55 15.06
C ILE A 155 15.02 -1.44 16.38
N SER A 156 14.34 -1.55 17.52
CA SER A 156 14.95 -1.42 18.84
C SER A 156 15.85 -2.60 19.22
N THR A 157 15.45 -3.83 18.91
CA THR A 157 16.20 -5.05 19.28
C THR A 157 16.88 -5.73 18.10
N GLY A 158 16.41 -5.49 16.87
CA GLY A 158 16.83 -6.21 15.67
C GLY A 158 16.21 -7.62 15.55
N GLU A 159 15.35 -8.02 16.48
CA GLU A 159 14.75 -9.36 16.47
C GLU A 159 13.66 -9.51 15.40
N PRO A 160 13.43 -10.71 14.87
CA PRO A 160 12.28 -10.98 14.02
C PRO A 160 10.98 -11.02 14.84
N LEU A 161 10.02 -10.20 14.43
CA LEU A 161 8.71 -10.08 15.06
C LEU A 161 7.70 -11.03 14.43
N ALA A 162 7.66 -11.06 13.08
CA ALA A 162 6.72 -11.91 12.38
C ALA A 162 7.13 -12.30 10.96
N ILE A 163 6.62 -13.44 10.53
CA ILE A 163 6.71 -13.98 9.15
C ILE A 163 5.30 -14.25 8.65
N MET A 164 4.92 -13.67 7.51
CA MET A 164 3.55 -13.81 7.00
C MET A 164 3.49 -13.73 5.46
N PRO A 165 2.57 -14.45 4.79
CA PRO A 165 2.33 -14.26 3.36
C PRO A 165 1.89 -12.82 3.05
N ASP A 166 2.37 -12.26 1.94
CA ASP A 166 2.13 -10.85 1.59
C ASP A 166 0.79 -10.60 0.87
N GLY A 167 0.14 -11.65 0.34
CA GLY A 167 -0.91 -11.48 -0.67
C GLY A 167 -2.12 -10.68 -0.21
N TYR A 168 -2.56 -10.84 1.04
CA TYR A 168 -3.70 -10.08 1.58
C TYR A 168 -3.29 -8.66 1.97
N VAL A 169 -2.19 -8.49 2.72
CA VAL A 169 -1.60 -7.18 3.04
C VAL A 169 -1.34 -6.35 1.77
N GLN A 170 -0.83 -6.98 0.70
CA GLN A 170 -0.61 -6.34 -0.59
C GLN A 170 -1.92 -5.82 -1.20
N ARG A 171 -3.00 -6.60 -1.15
CA ARG A 171 -4.32 -6.18 -1.65
C ARG A 171 -4.86 -5.00 -0.84
N MET A 172 -4.78 -5.09 0.49
CA MET A 172 -5.34 -4.10 1.40
C MET A 172 -4.59 -2.77 1.32
N ARG A 173 -3.25 -2.78 1.35
CA ARG A 173 -2.45 -1.55 1.31
C ARG A 173 -2.59 -0.79 0.00
N VAL A 174 -2.76 -1.48 -1.14
CA VAL A 174 -3.00 -0.83 -2.45
C VAL A 174 -4.36 -0.14 -2.44
N GLY A 175 -5.39 -0.82 -1.92
CA GLY A 175 -6.72 -0.24 -1.67
C GLY A 175 -6.66 0.99 -0.77
N GLY A 176 -6.08 0.85 0.42
CA GLY A 176 -5.96 1.92 1.40
C GLY A 176 -5.23 3.15 0.86
N THR A 177 -4.16 2.95 0.07
CA THR A 177 -3.42 4.07 -0.55
C THR A 177 -4.29 4.86 -1.52
N SER A 178 -5.04 4.18 -2.38
CA SER A 178 -6.03 4.84 -3.25
C SER A 178 -7.16 5.48 -2.44
N GLY A 179 -7.58 4.85 -1.34
CA GLY A 179 -8.54 5.40 -0.38
C GLY A 179 -8.06 6.72 0.24
N LEU A 180 -6.77 6.87 0.54
CA LEU A 180 -6.22 8.17 0.95
C LEU A 180 -6.28 9.18 -0.21
N GLY A 181 -5.98 8.78 -1.44
CA GLY A 181 -6.22 9.61 -2.62
C GLY A 181 -7.66 10.15 -2.65
N VAL A 182 -8.66 9.27 -2.48
CA VAL A 182 -10.08 9.66 -2.40
C VAL A 182 -10.33 10.59 -1.20
N LYS A 183 -9.84 10.25 -0.01
CA LYS A 183 -10.06 11.01 1.23
C LYS A 183 -9.62 12.47 1.13
N TYR A 184 -8.50 12.74 0.45
CA TYR A 184 -7.91 14.07 0.39
C TYR A 184 -8.21 14.84 -0.90
N LEU A 185 -8.71 14.17 -1.96
CA LEU A 185 -8.93 14.80 -3.28
C LEU A 185 -10.36 14.70 -3.79
N ALA A 186 -11.16 13.72 -3.36
CA ALA A 186 -12.56 13.65 -3.75
C ALA A 186 -13.39 14.69 -2.99
N ARG A 187 -14.48 15.16 -3.63
CA ARG A 187 -15.46 16.02 -2.97
C ARG A 187 -16.00 15.32 -1.72
N GLU A 188 -16.28 16.09 -0.68
CA GLU A 188 -16.85 15.56 0.57
C GLU A 188 -18.29 15.07 0.37
N ASP A 189 -19.02 15.64 -0.59
CA ASP A 189 -20.39 15.30 -0.95
C ASP A 189 -20.50 14.28 -2.09
N ALA A 190 -19.40 13.60 -2.47
CA ALA A 190 -19.42 12.59 -3.52
C ALA A 190 -20.35 11.41 -3.15
N LYS A 191 -21.28 11.06 -4.03
CA LYS A 191 -22.33 10.03 -3.79
C LYS A 191 -22.25 8.81 -4.67
N VAL A 192 -21.57 8.89 -5.81
CA VAL A 192 -21.41 7.76 -6.73
C VAL A 192 -19.94 7.40 -6.92
N LEU A 193 -19.59 6.15 -6.54
CA LEU A 193 -18.30 5.55 -6.84
C LEU A 193 -18.40 4.72 -8.12
N GLY A 194 -17.54 5.01 -9.09
CA GLY A 194 -17.31 4.21 -10.27
C GLY A 194 -16.05 3.37 -10.14
N LEU A 195 -16.13 2.09 -10.49
CA LEU A 195 -15.00 1.17 -10.54
C LEU A 195 -14.89 0.53 -11.92
N ILE A 196 -13.76 0.76 -12.59
CA ILE A 196 -13.43 0.07 -13.84
C ILE A 196 -12.42 -1.02 -13.51
N GLY A 197 -12.87 -2.28 -13.59
CA GLY A 197 -12.11 -3.47 -13.24
C GLY A 197 -12.79 -4.31 -12.16
N SER A 198 -12.67 -5.64 -12.29
CA SER A 198 -13.20 -6.64 -11.35
C SER A 198 -12.12 -7.63 -10.90
N GLY A 199 -10.85 -7.24 -11.02
CA GLY A 199 -9.69 -8.09 -10.71
C GLY A 199 -9.34 -8.13 -9.22
N TRP A 200 -8.22 -8.80 -8.90
CA TRP A 200 -7.76 -9.00 -7.52
C TRP A 200 -7.67 -7.70 -6.69
N GLN A 201 -7.23 -6.59 -7.29
CA GLN A 201 -7.09 -5.31 -6.60
C GLN A 201 -8.41 -4.51 -6.50
N ALA A 202 -9.42 -4.82 -7.31
CA ALA A 202 -10.63 -3.99 -7.44
C ALA A 202 -11.43 -3.91 -6.13
N GLY A 203 -11.59 -5.03 -5.43
CA GLY A 203 -12.41 -5.08 -4.22
C GLY A 203 -11.88 -4.16 -3.11
N SER A 204 -10.56 -4.11 -2.89
CA SER A 204 -9.99 -3.26 -1.85
C SER A 204 -10.06 -1.76 -2.19
N GLN A 205 -10.19 -1.39 -3.47
CA GLN A 205 -10.47 -0.01 -3.87
C GLN A 205 -11.86 0.43 -3.37
N VAL A 206 -12.87 -0.43 -3.57
CA VAL A 206 -14.24 -0.17 -3.11
C VAL A 206 -14.29 -0.10 -1.59
N LEU A 207 -13.69 -1.06 -0.89
CA LEU A 207 -13.63 -1.07 0.58
C LEU A 207 -12.98 0.21 1.12
N ALA A 208 -11.86 0.64 0.53
CA ALA A 208 -11.15 1.83 1.00
C ALA A 208 -11.91 3.12 0.70
N ALA A 209 -12.48 3.25 -0.50
CA ALA A 209 -13.25 4.43 -0.89
C ALA A 209 -14.52 4.58 -0.01
N CYS A 210 -15.29 3.51 0.19
CA CYS A 210 -16.46 3.50 1.06
C CYS A 210 -16.13 3.68 2.55
N GLN A 211 -14.87 3.45 2.96
CA GLN A 211 -14.42 3.70 4.33
C GLN A 211 -14.14 5.19 4.60
N VAL A 212 -13.87 5.98 3.55
CA VAL A 212 -13.51 7.41 3.67
C VAL A 212 -14.58 8.36 3.12
N ARG A 213 -15.59 7.84 2.41
CA ARG A 213 -16.72 8.58 1.85
C ARG A 213 -18.01 7.77 1.95
N ASP A 214 -19.12 8.48 2.11
CA ASP A 214 -20.46 7.91 2.22
C ASP A 214 -21.16 7.89 0.86
N PHE A 215 -20.84 6.87 0.06
CA PHE A 215 -21.43 6.64 -1.25
C PHE A 215 -22.79 5.97 -1.15
N ASP A 216 -23.74 6.43 -1.94
CA ASP A 216 -25.06 5.81 -2.07
C ASP A 216 -25.02 4.63 -3.07
N LYS A 217 -24.17 4.74 -4.11
CA LYS A 217 -24.08 3.81 -5.22
C LYS A 217 -22.63 3.50 -5.61
N VAL A 218 -22.33 2.23 -5.91
CA VAL A 218 -21.09 1.78 -6.53
C VAL A 218 -21.39 1.15 -7.89
N MET A 219 -20.91 1.74 -8.98
CA MET A 219 -21.06 1.21 -10.33
C MET A 219 -19.79 0.53 -10.78
N VAL A 220 -19.88 -0.74 -11.18
CA VAL A 220 -18.72 -1.55 -11.56
C VAL A 220 -18.83 -1.93 -13.03
N TYR A 221 -17.76 -1.74 -13.79
CA TYR A 221 -17.65 -2.27 -15.14
C TYR A 221 -16.45 -3.19 -15.28
N SER A 222 -16.64 -4.30 -15.99
CA SER A 222 -15.54 -5.11 -16.52
C SER A 222 -16.00 -5.85 -17.78
N PRO A 223 -15.12 -6.08 -18.77
CA PRO A 223 -15.52 -6.65 -20.06
C PRO A 223 -15.99 -8.11 -19.97
N THR A 224 -15.59 -8.84 -18.93
CA THR A 224 -16.04 -10.22 -18.70
C THR A 224 -17.26 -10.21 -17.78
N ARG A 225 -18.43 -10.55 -18.33
CA ARG A 225 -19.71 -10.47 -17.61
C ARG A 225 -19.74 -11.37 -16.38
N GLU A 226 -19.17 -12.57 -16.47
CA GLU A 226 -19.12 -13.54 -15.38
C GLU A 226 -18.31 -13.00 -14.19
N ASN A 227 -17.15 -12.39 -14.49
CA ASN A 227 -16.31 -11.76 -13.46
C ASN A 227 -17.02 -10.57 -12.81
N LEU A 228 -17.69 -9.75 -13.62
CA LEU A 228 -18.46 -8.61 -13.13
C LEU A 228 -19.57 -9.05 -12.17
N VAL A 229 -20.38 -10.04 -12.55
CA VAL A 229 -21.47 -10.55 -11.72
C VAL A 229 -20.94 -11.16 -10.43
N SER A 230 -19.88 -11.97 -10.51
CA SER A 230 -19.26 -12.55 -9.32
C SER A 230 -18.70 -11.48 -8.38
N PHE A 231 -18.06 -10.44 -8.94
CA PHE A 231 -17.50 -9.35 -8.18
C PHE A 231 -18.58 -8.56 -7.42
N VAL A 232 -19.65 -8.16 -8.12
CA VAL A 232 -20.77 -7.41 -7.50
C VAL A 232 -21.39 -8.22 -6.36
N ARG A 233 -21.59 -9.53 -6.56
CA ARG A 233 -22.11 -10.43 -5.52
C ARG A 233 -21.17 -10.56 -4.32
N GLU A 234 -19.85 -10.58 -4.53
CA GLU A 234 -18.85 -10.68 -3.46
C GLU A 234 -18.74 -9.37 -2.65
N ILE A 235 -18.72 -8.23 -3.33
CA ILE A 235 -18.43 -6.94 -2.70
C ILE A 235 -19.67 -6.27 -2.10
N GLY A 236 -20.86 -6.51 -2.67
CA GLY A 236 -22.12 -5.91 -2.22
C GLY A 236 -22.36 -6.04 -0.70
N PRO A 237 -22.26 -7.25 -0.11
CA PRO A 237 -22.45 -7.44 1.33
C PRO A 237 -21.40 -6.78 2.23
N GLN A 238 -20.27 -6.31 1.68
CA GLN A 238 -19.16 -5.75 2.45
C GLN A 238 -19.23 -4.22 2.59
N VAL A 239 -20.14 -3.56 1.87
CA VAL A 239 -20.32 -2.10 1.90
C VAL A 239 -21.79 -1.74 2.05
N LYS A 240 -22.07 -0.51 2.50
CA LYS A 240 -23.45 -0.01 2.65
C LYS A 240 -24.07 0.44 1.34
N ALA A 241 -23.25 0.92 0.41
CA ALA A 241 -23.65 1.44 -0.88
C ALA A 241 -24.30 0.35 -1.75
N ASP A 242 -25.24 0.73 -2.61
CA ASP A 242 -25.82 -0.19 -3.58
C ASP A 242 -24.83 -0.48 -4.71
N VAL A 243 -24.34 -1.72 -4.79
CA VAL A 243 -23.34 -2.14 -5.77
C VAL A 243 -24.01 -2.72 -7.01
N GLN A 244 -23.78 -2.09 -8.15
CA GLN A 244 -24.42 -2.41 -9.41
C GLN A 244 -23.42 -2.66 -10.53
N ALA A 245 -23.77 -3.56 -11.44
CA ALA A 245 -23.05 -3.75 -12.68
C ALA A 245 -23.46 -2.65 -13.69
N ALA A 246 -22.48 -2.00 -14.29
CA ALA A 246 -22.65 -1.08 -15.41
C ALA A 246 -22.37 -1.77 -16.75
N ASP A 247 -22.98 -1.27 -17.82
CA ASP A 247 -22.89 -1.84 -19.16
C ASP A 247 -21.59 -1.46 -19.89
N SER A 248 -21.00 -0.31 -19.58
CA SER A 248 -19.75 0.17 -20.17
C SER A 248 -18.94 1.04 -19.21
N SER A 249 -17.65 1.27 -19.52
CA SER A 249 -16.81 2.20 -18.75
C SER A 249 -17.26 3.65 -18.92
N GLU A 250 -17.83 4.01 -20.06
CA GLU A 250 -18.42 5.33 -20.32
C GLU A 250 -19.64 5.59 -19.44
N THR A 251 -20.49 4.59 -19.20
CA THR A 251 -21.60 4.69 -18.24
C THR A 251 -21.09 4.91 -16.82
N VAL A 252 -20.02 4.21 -16.41
CA VAL A 252 -19.39 4.45 -15.11
C VAL A 252 -18.87 5.89 -15.02
N LEU A 253 -18.16 6.34 -16.06
CA LEU A 253 -17.55 7.67 -16.08
C LEU A 253 -18.58 8.80 -16.09
N SER A 254 -19.71 8.64 -16.78
CA SER A 254 -20.72 9.70 -16.90
C SER A 254 -21.48 9.95 -15.59
N GLU A 255 -21.70 8.90 -14.79
CA GLU A 255 -22.50 8.97 -13.56
C GLU A 255 -21.67 9.14 -12.29
N ALA A 256 -20.43 8.64 -12.25
CA ALA A 256 -19.64 8.61 -11.03
C ALA A 256 -19.05 9.98 -10.66
N ASP A 257 -18.99 10.29 -9.36
CA ASP A 257 -18.25 11.43 -8.82
C ASP A 257 -16.77 11.06 -8.61
N VAL A 258 -16.52 9.80 -8.28
CA VAL A 258 -15.20 9.22 -8.05
C VAL A 258 -15.04 8.02 -8.99
N VAL A 259 -14.04 8.01 -9.85
CA VAL A 259 -13.76 6.91 -10.78
C VAL A 259 -12.42 6.29 -10.45
N LEU A 260 -12.41 5.02 -10.02
CA LEU A 260 -11.22 4.25 -9.72
C LEU A 260 -11.00 3.17 -10.79
N CYS A 261 -9.77 3.07 -11.28
CA CYS A 261 -9.33 2.05 -12.22
C CYS A 261 -8.46 1.00 -11.52
N ALA A 262 -8.82 -0.28 -11.67
CA ALA A 262 -8.10 -1.41 -11.09
C ALA A 262 -8.12 -2.62 -12.05
N THR A 263 -7.49 -2.43 -13.21
CA THR A 263 -7.52 -3.32 -14.36
C THR A 263 -6.16 -3.96 -14.66
N ASN A 264 -6.17 -5.01 -15.47
CA ASN A 264 -4.95 -5.56 -16.08
C ASN A 264 -4.67 -4.96 -17.47
N SER A 265 -5.39 -3.91 -17.88
CA SER A 265 -5.21 -3.29 -19.19
C SER A 265 -3.80 -2.69 -19.34
N LEU A 266 -3.26 -2.75 -20.54
CA LEU A 266 -2.04 -2.02 -20.94
C LEU A 266 -2.37 -0.75 -21.73
N GLN A 267 -3.66 -0.44 -21.85
CA GLN A 267 -4.22 0.67 -22.62
C GLN A 267 -5.29 1.39 -21.79
N PRO A 268 -5.55 2.68 -22.06
CA PRO A 268 -6.57 3.43 -21.34
C PRO A 268 -7.93 2.75 -21.36
N VAL A 269 -8.68 2.86 -20.26
CA VAL A 269 -9.94 2.11 -20.07
C VAL A 269 -11.21 2.94 -20.26
N PHE A 270 -11.04 4.24 -20.56
CA PHE A 270 -12.09 5.16 -21.00
C PHE A 270 -11.48 6.34 -21.79
N ASP A 271 -12.32 7.09 -22.53
CA ASP A 271 -11.91 8.33 -23.20
C ASP A 271 -11.87 9.50 -22.21
N GLY A 272 -10.68 10.03 -21.93
CA GLY A 272 -10.51 11.12 -20.96
C GLY A 272 -11.16 12.44 -21.36
N LYS A 273 -11.60 12.60 -22.62
CA LYS A 273 -12.40 13.76 -23.05
C LYS A 273 -13.78 13.80 -22.42
N LEU A 274 -14.27 12.66 -21.93
CA LEU A 274 -15.57 12.53 -21.29
C LEU A 274 -15.55 12.85 -19.79
N VAL A 275 -14.37 13.13 -19.22
CA VAL A 275 -14.22 13.55 -17.82
C VAL A 275 -14.96 14.87 -17.59
N ARG A 276 -15.83 14.91 -16.59
CA ARG A 276 -16.65 16.07 -16.22
C ARG A 276 -16.07 16.83 -15.02
N PRO A 277 -16.35 18.14 -14.90
CA PRO A 277 -15.96 18.93 -13.72
C PRO A 277 -16.36 18.26 -12.40
N GLY A 278 -15.52 18.44 -11.38
CA GLY A 278 -15.74 17.94 -10.02
C GLY A 278 -15.40 16.47 -9.79
N GLN A 279 -15.00 15.72 -10.82
CA GLN A 279 -14.65 14.31 -10.66
C GLN A 279 -13.31 14.10 -9.93
N HIS A 280 -13.23 12.99 -9.22
CA HIS A 280 -11.95 12.41 -8.79
C HIS A 280 -11.63 11.18 -9.64
N LEU A 281 -10.44 11.14 -10.21
CA LEU A 281 -9.91 10.00 -10.96
C LEU A 281 -8.82 9.32 -10.14
N GLY A 282 -8.84 8.00 -10.09
CA GLY A 282 -7.77 7.21 -9.48
C GLY A 282 -7.36 6.04 -10.36
N CYS A 283 -6.06 5.77 -10.47
CA CYS A 283 -5.55 4.59 -11.17
C CYS A 283 -4.41 3.93 -10.39
N ILE A 284 -4.23 2.62 -10.60
CA ILE A 284 -3.12 1.85 -10.05
C ILE A 284 -1.94 1.85 -11.02
N LYS A 285 -2.21 1.95 -12.33
CA LYS A 285 -1.17 2.10 -13.35
C LYS A 285 -1.49 3.31 -14.22
N HIS A 286 -0.44 4.03 -14.61
CA HIS A 286 -0.58 5.20 -15.50
C HIS A 286 -1.37 4.86 -16.77
N CYS A 287 -1.07 3.72 -17.40
CA CYS A 287 -1.69 3.28 -18.65
C CYS A 287 -3.19 2.99 -18.58
N GLU A 288 -3.82 3.06 -17.42
CA GLU A 288 -5.29 2.95 -17.30
C GLU A 288 -6.00 4.26 -17.72
N LEU A 289 -5.28 5.38 -17.69
CA LEU A 289 -5.78 6.70 -18.07
C LEU A 289 -5.08 7.15 -19.35
N ASP A 290 -5.80 7.86 -20.22
CA ASP A 290 -5.21 8.49 -21.40
C ASP A 290 -4.67 9.89 -21.07
N ASP A 291 -3.94 10.48 -22.01
CA ASP A 291 -3.41 11.83 -21.86
C ASP A 291 -4.49 12.90 -21.68
N ASN A 292 -5.70 12.69 -22.21
CA ASN A 292 -6.79 13.64 -22.04
C ASN A 292 -7.28 13.68 -20.59
N ALA A 293 -7.37 12.52 -19.93
CA ALA A 293 -7.74 12.41 -18.53
C ALA A 293 -6.71 13.12 -17.63
N PHE A 294 -5.42 12.92 -17.88
CA PHE A 294 -4.37 13.62 -17.16
C PHE A 294 -4.40 15.13 -17.41
N LYS A 295 -4.57 15.58 -18.66
CA LYS A 295 -4.70 17.00 -19.01
C LYS A 295 -5.94 17.66 -18.44
N ARG A 296 -6.99 16.89 -18.15
CA ARG A 296 -8.22 17.39 -17.52
C ARG A 296 -8.08 17.59 -16.02
N ALA A 297 -7.12 16.94 -15.37
CA ALA A 297 -6.91 17.07 -13.95
C ALA A 297 -6.34 18.46 -13.61
N ASP A 298 -7.14 19.31 -12.98
CA ASP A 298 -6.70 20.58 -12.40
C ASP A 298 -5.68 20.35 -11.27
N ARG A 299 -5.76 19.19 -10.62
CA ARG A 299 -4.87 18.78 -9.53
C ARG A 299 -4.52 17.32 -9.63
N MET A 300 -3.22 17.04 -9.74
CA MET A 300 -2.70 15.68 -9.79
C MET A 300 -1.75 15.43 -8.63
N VAL A 301 -1.87 14.26 -8.02
CA VAL A 301 -1.00 13.76 -6.96
C VAL A 301 -0.58 12.34 -7.31
N ILE A 302 0.68 12.01 -7.10
CA ILE A 302 1.21 10.66 -7.26
C ILE A 302 1.49 10.03 -5.91
N HIS A 303 1.52 8.70 -5.84
CA HIS A 303 1.90 8.03 -4.60
C HIS A 303 3.35 8.36 -4.23
N THR A 304 4.29 8.19 -5.17
CA THR A 304 5.72 8.43 -4.96
C THR A 304 6.40 8.85 -6.28
N PRO A 305 7.46 9.68 -6.25
CA PRO A 305 8.21 10.03 -7.46
C PRO A 305 8.67 8.79 -8.20
N SER A 306 8.62 8.83 -9.53
CA SER A 306 8.84 7.62 -10.34
C SER A 306 10.24 7.07 -10.14
N ALA A 307 10.29 5.82 -9.69
CA ALA A 307 11.47 4.98 -9.77
C ALA A 307 10.98 3.59 -10.17
N SER A 308 11.06 3.25 -11.46
CA SER A 308 10.78 1.89 -11.96
C SER A 308 11.55 0.86 -11.12
N PRO A 309 11.18 -0.41 -11.02
CA PRO A 309 12.00 -1.36 -10.24
C PRO A 309 13.46 -1.41 -10.74
N MET A 310 14.42 -1.71 -9.87
CA MET A 310 15.78 -2.04 -10.29
C MET A 310 15.78 -3.47 -10.83
N HIS A 311 16.14 -3.66 -12.09
CA HIS A 311 16.17 -4.98 -12.70
C HIS A 311 17.61 -5.49 -12.81
N GLN A 312 17.83 -6.73 -12.37
CA GLN A 312 19.04 -7.51 -12.64
C GLN A 312 18.61 -8.73 -13.44
N VAL A 313 18.81 -8.68 -14.76
CA VAL A 313 18.29 -9.68 -15.69
C VAL A 313 19.46 -10.48 -16.25
N MET A 314 19.38 -11.81 -16.15
CA MET A 314 20.35 -12.69 -16.82
C MET A 314 20.25 -12.50 -18.33
N GLU A 315 21.40 -12.39 -19.01
CA GLU A 315 21.51 -12.05 -20.44
C GLU A 315 20.65 -12.93 -21.36
N THR A 316 20.42 -14.18 -20.98
CA THR A 316 19.61 -15.14 -21.74
C THR A 316 18.10 -14.92 -21.66
N VAL A 317 17.63 -13.96 -20.83
CA VAL A 317 16.20 -13.65 -20.67
C VAL A 317 15.80 -12.52 -21.60
N LEU A 318 14.92 -12.83 -22.55
CA LEU A 318 14.22 -11.83 -23.35
C LEU A 318 12.94 -11.42 -22.63
N MET A 319 12.91 -10.23 -22.02
CA MET A 319 11.69 -9.64 -21.47
C MET A 319 11.14 -8.58 -22.43
N GLU A 320 10.13 -8.94 -23.20
CA GLU A 320 9.46 -8.02 -24.14
C GLU A 320 8.92 -6.75 -23.45
N GLU A 321 8.60 -6.82 -22.16
CA GLU A 321 8.08 -5.72 -21.32
C GLU A 321 9.15 -4.67 -20.94
N LEU A 322 10.43 -5.03 -21.01
CA LEU A 322 11.54 -4.08 -20.79
C LEU A 322 12.01 -3.42 -22.09
N SER A 323 11.53 -3.91 -23.24
CA SER A 323 12.05 -3.57 -24.57
C SER A 323 11.03 -2.87 -25.49
N GLY A 324 9.93 -2.31 -24.97
CA GLY A 324 8.95 -1.60 -25.80
C GLY A 324 8.16 -0.48 -25.10
N ASP A 325 7.53 0.38 -25.91
CA ASP A 325 6.66 1.51 -25.51
C ASP A 325 5.36 1.10 -24.78
N GLN A 326 5.19 -0.20 -24.50
CA GLN A 326 3.98 -0.80 -23.94
C GLN A 326 4.35 -1.47 -22.62
N GLY A 327 4.37 -0.70 -21.55
CA GLY A 327 4.81 -1.18 -20.23
C GLY A 327 4.65 -0.14 -19.13
N TRP A 328 5.44 -0.27 -18.06
CA TRP A 328 5.63 0.76 -17.02
C TRP A 328 6.39 1.99 -17.55
N ALA A 329 6.45 2.17 -18.87
CA ALA A 329 7.08 3.32 -19.49
C ALA A 329 6.23 4.56 -19.19
N ASP A 330 6.84 5.54 -18.55
CA ASP A 330 6.21 6.75 -18.01
C ASP A 330 5.87 7.80 -19.09
N ASP A 331 5.77 7.41 -20.37
CA ASP A 331 5.69 8.34 -21.51
C ASP A 331 4.26 8.85 -21.80
N HIS A 332 3.57 9.32 -20.75
CA HIS A 332 2.35 10.08 -20.93
C HIS A 332 2.69 11.54 -21.26
N GLY A 333 2.76 11.84 -22.55
CA GLY A 333 2.45 13.15 -23.12
C GLY A 333 3.25 14.35 -22.60
N GLY A 334 4.47 14.14 -22.09
CA GLY A 334 5.33 15.22 -21.59
C GLY A 334 5.04 15.70 -20.17
N ILE A 335 4.38 14.88 -19.34
CA ILE A 335 4.23 15.15 -17.90
C ILE A 335 5.57 14.96 -17.19
N ASP A 336 6.04 15.99 -16.48
CA ASP A 336 7.16 15.86 -15.55
C ASP A 336 6.69 15.22 -14.23
N TRP A 337 6.68 13.89 -14.19
CA TRP A 337 6.25 13.12 -13.02
C TRP A 337 7.06 13.42 -11.74
N ASN A 338 8.29 13.91 -11.87
CA ASN A 338 9.10 14.28 -10.69
C ASN A 338 8.65 15.60 -10.08
N GLY A 339 7.98 16.47 -10.87
CA GLY A 339 7.40 17.72 -10.41
C GLY A 339 6.00 17.58 -9.80
N VAL A 340 5.37 16.41 -9.90
CA VAL A 340 4.01 16.17 -9.38
C VAL A 340 4.05 15.93 -7.87
N PRO A 341 3.19 16.61 -7.08
CA PRO A 341 3.14 16.39 -5.64
C PRO A 341 2.86 14.95 -5.22
N THR A 342 3.38 14.56 -4.06
CA THR A 342 3.26 13.19 -3.54
C THR A 342 2.12 13.03 -2.53
N LEU A 343 1.70 11.79 -2.31
CA LEU A 343 0.70 11.47 -1.27
C LEU A 343 1.18 11.87 0.13
N ALA A 344 2.48 11.70 0.43
CA ALA A 344 3.05 12.14 1.70
C ALA A 344 2.91 13.66 1.92
N GLN A 345 3.15 14.45 0.88
CA GLN A 345 2.94 15.91 0.93
C GLN A 345 1.46 16.26 1.09
N LEU A 346 0.56 15.50 0.44
CA LEU A 346 -0.88 15.71 0.53
C LEU A 346 -1.42 15.40 1.94
N VAL A 347 -1.05 14.26 2.52
CA VAL A 347 -1.49 13.81 3.86
C VAL A 347 -1.03 14.77 4.96
N THR A 348 0.12 15.41 4.79
CA THR A 348 0.65 16.40 5.74
C THR A 348 0.11 17.82 5.53
N GLY A 349 -0.62 18.06 4.43
CA GLY A 349 -1.08 19.40 4.03
C GLY A 349 0.03 20.29 3.48
N ALA A 350 1.23 19.75 3.22
CA ALA A 350 2.31 20.47 2.54
C ALA A 350 1.93 20.85 1.11
N VAL A 351 1.07 20.05 0.48
CA VAL A 351 0.30 20.46 -0.70
C VAL A 351 -1.19 20.42 -0.39
N GLN A 352 -1.92 21.36 -1.00
CA GLN A 352 -3.36 21.42 -0.83
C GLN A 352 -4.03 20.28 -1.60
N GLY A 353 -5.02 19.66 -0.98
CA GLY A 353 -5.99 18.80 -1.66
C GLY A 353 -6.93 19.62 -2.55
N ARG A 354 -8.12 19.09 -2.82
CA ARG A 354 -9.16 19.80 -3.59
C ARG A 354 -9.43 21.20 -3.03
N ASN A 355 -9.53 22.20 -3.92
CA ASN A 355 -9.80 23.60 -3.53
C ASN A 355 -11.15 24.12 -4.05
N SER A 356 -11.81 23.43 -4.98
CA SER A 356 -13.15 23.79 -5.45
C SER A 356 -14.00 22.56 -5.80
N PRO A 357 -15.33 22.66 -5.79
CA PRO A 357 -16.20 21.56 -6.19
C PRO A 357 -16.10 21.22 -7.68
N ASP A 358 -15.59 22.11 -8.52
CA ASP A 358 -15.48 21.90 -9.97
C ASP A 358 -14.12 21.36 -10.41
N GLU A 359 -13.10 21.38 -9.54
CA GLU A 359 -11.77 20.82 -9.85
C GLU A 359 -11.89 19.33 -10.24
N VAL A 360 -11.29 18.95 -11.35
CA VAL A 360 -10.98 17.54 -11.61
C VAL A 360 -9.70 17.21 -10.87
N THR A 361 -9.74 16.17 -10.05
CA THR A 361 -8.57 15.72 -9.29
C THR A 361 -8.14 14.33 -9.76
N CYS A 362 -6.84 14.04 -9.76
CA CYS A 362 -6.30 12.75 -10.15
C CYS A 362 -5.30 12.24 -9.10
N PHE A 363 -5.45 10.99 -8.68
CA PHE A 363 -4.47 10.28 -7.88
C PHE A 363 -3.91 9.07 -8.62
N VAL A 364 -2.59 9.03 -8.79
CA VAL A 364 -1.89 7.93 -9.45
C VAL A 364 -1.14 7.08 -8.42
N ASN A 365 -1.61 5.86 -8.18
CA ASN A 365 -1.02 4.90 -7.25
C ASN A 365 0.09 4.06 -7.92
N ASN A 366 1.07 4.75 -8.50
CA ASN A 366 2.05 4.24 -9.48
C ASN A 366 3.06 3.20 -8.98
N LEU A 367 3.31 3.03 -7.69
CA LEU A 367 4.31 2.06 -7.20
C LEU A 367 3.96 1.54 -5.80
N GLY A 368 4.46 0.36 -5.43
CA GLY A 368 4.42 -0.11 -4.05
C GLY A 368 5.74 0.12 -3.33
N LEU A 369 5.65 0.56 -2.07
CA LEU A 369 6.80 0.82 -1.22
C LEU A 369 6.87 -0.18 -0.07
N GLY A 370 8.09 -0.52 0.36
CA GLY A 370 8.33 -1.40 1.50
C GLY A 370 7.72 -0.83 2.79
N ILE A 371 7.76 0.49 2.96
CA ILE A 371 7.18 1.17 4.13
C ILE A 371 5.67 0.94 4.30
N GLN A 372 4.92 0.70 3.21
CA GLN A 372 3.50 0.34 3.31
C GLN A 372 3.31 -1.06 3.92
N PHE A 373 4.23 -1.99 3.62
CA PHE A 373 4.24 -3.31 4.24
C PHE A 373 4.70 -3.24 5.70
N ALA A 374 5.62 -2.34 6.04
CA ALA A 374 6.03 -2.12 7.44
C ALA A 374 4.83 -1.60 8.26
N ALA A 375 4.15 -0.56 7.81
CA ALA A 375 3.04 0.04 8.56
C ALA A 375 1.84 -0.91 8.72
N VAL A 376 1.39 -1.53 7.63
CA VAL A 376 0.25 -2.46 7.69
C VAL A 376 0.65 -3.76 8.39
N GLY A 377 1.88 -4.24 8.19
CA GLY A 377 2.42 -5.41 8.87
C GLY A 377 2.54 -5.20 10.37
N ALA A 378 3.03 -4.04 10.82
CA ALA A 378 3.10 -3.68 12.23
C ALA A 378 1.71 -3.67 12.87
N ARG A 379 0.74 -3.01 12.24
CA ARG A 379 -0.65 -2.99 12.74
C ARG A 379 -1.25 -4.39 12.84
N LEU A 380 -1.01 -5.22 11.83
CA LEU A 380 -1.45 -6.62 11.84
C LEU A 380 -0.78 -7.43 12.94
N TYR A 381 0.52 -7.25 13.15
CA TYR A 381 1.28 -7.89 14.24
C TYR A 381 0.76 -7.49 15.62
N GLU A 382 0.53 -6.20 15.86
CA GLU A 382 -0.06 -5.69 17.11
C GLU A 382 -1.40 -6.37 17.41
N ILE A 383 -2.32 -6.38 16.44
CA ILE A 383 -3.65 -6.99 16.61
C ILE A 383 -3.53 -8.51 16.82
N ALA A 384 -2.65 -9.18 16.09
CA ALA A 384 -2.42 -10.61 16.22
C ALA A 384 -1.90 -10.95 17.62
N HIS A 385 -0.92 -10.19 18.11
CA HIS A 385 -0.34 -10.36 19.43
C HIS A 385 -1.38 -10.12 20.54
N GLU A 386 -2.13 -9.02 20.47
CA GLU A 386 -3.20 -8.70 21.43
C GLU A 386 -4.31 -9.77 21.49
N ARG A 387 -4.61 -10.41 20.34
CA ARG A 387 -5.67 -11.42 20.24
C ARG A 387 -5.18 -12.86 20.38
N GLY A 388 -3.87 -13.09 20.53
CA GLY A 388 -3.28 -14.43 20.55
C GLY A 388 -3.51 -15.21 19.26
N VAL A 389 -3.48 -14.53 18.11
CA VAL A 389 -3.67 -15.12 16.77
C VAL A 389 -2.33 -15.38 16.11
N GLY A 390 -2.21 -16.55 15.48
CA GLY A 390 -0.99 -16.99 14.79
C GLY A 390 -0.29 -18.11 15.53
N ARG A 391 0.86 -18.52 14.97
CA ARG A 391 1.70 -19.57 15.55
C ARG A 391 2.96 -18.93 16.11
N GLU A 392 3.23 -19.17 17.38
CA GLU A 392 4.46 -18.74 18.02
C GLU A 392 5.60 -19.69 17.68
N LEU A 393 6.69 -19.13 17.18
CA LEU A 393 7.97 -19.82 17.06
C LEU A 393 8.97 -19.19 18.02
N PRO A 394 9.85 -19.97 18.65
CA PRO A 394 10.86 -19.40 19.54
C PRO A 394 11.82 -18.47 18.77
N THR A 395 12.01 -17.23 19.24
CA THR A 395 12.87 -16.23 18.58
C THR A 395 14.31 -16.72 18.45
N GLU A 396 14.78 -17.58 19.37
CA GLU A 396 16.13 -18.14 19.34
C GLU A 396 16.41 -19.02 18.11
N TRP A 397 15.37 -19.49 17.40
CA TRP A 397 15.54 -20.24 16.14
C TRP A 397 15.99 -19.35 14.98
N PHE A 398 15.84 -18.03 15.11
CA PHE A 398 16.14 -17.04 14.09
C PHE A 398 17.31 -16.11 14.47
N THR A 399 17.93 -16.35 15.62
CA THR A 399 19.08 -15.57 16.11
C THR A 399 20.30 -16.48 16.28
N GLN A 400 21.48 -15.87 16.44
CA GLN A 400 22.74 -16.61 16.58
C GLN A 400 23.60 -16.01 17.68
N ASN A 401 24.41 -16.85 18.33
CA ASN A 401 25.40 -16.46 19.34
C ASN A 401 26.81 -16.29 18.76
N VAL A 402 26.92 -16.20 17.44
CA VAL A 402 28.18 -16.00 16.70
C VAL A 402 28.17 -14.60 16.10
N HIS A 403 29.23 -13.82 16.36
CA HIS A 403 29.43 -12.51 15.75
C HIS A 403 29.69 -12.70 14.24
N PRO A 404 28.90 -12.08 13.35
CA PRO A 404 29.06 -12.20 11.90
C PRO A 404 30.33 -11.54 11.37
#